data_AF-B8M4D3-F1
#
_entry.id   AF-B8M4D3-F1
#
_cell.length_a   1.000
_cell.length_b   1.000
_cell.length_c   1.000
_cell.angle_alpha   90.00
_cell.angle_beta   90.00
_cell.angle_gamma   90.00
#
_symmetry.space_group_name_H-M   'P 1'
#
loop_
_entity.id
_entity.type
_entity.pdbx_description
1 polymer ?
#
loop_
_entity_poly.entity_id
_entity_poly.type
_entity_poly.pdbx_seq_one_letter_code
_entity_poly.pdbx_strand_id
1 'polypeptide(L)'
;MAPLKTEIDFPAIRACIFDMDGLLINTEDIITLSLNQLLEKYGRPRLTSSIRALLMGVPDSTNGDVFHNWVKLPISHEQFARESKEQMRLDFPNCKPLPGAEKILSNLSLFEDSVAGVEAGRRAGMRVGWVLHPDVVVEYQARHEDVRAGRTGMFEIGDNWPLGDINDGFAESISNLDQFNYEKYGIECRT
;
A
#
# COMPACT_ATOMS: atom_id res chain seq x y z
N MET A 1 27.70 -18.08 -25.10
CA MET A 1 26.87 -17.55 -23.99
C MET A 1 26.58 -16.10 -24.31
N ALA A 2 25.32 -15.66 -24.21
CA ALA A 2 25.01 -14.23 -24.25
C ALA A 2 25.49 -13.57 -22.93
N PRO A 3 25.95 -12.31 -22.95
CA PRO A 3 26.31 -11.61 -21.72
C PRO A 3 25.07 -11.45 -20.83
N LEU A 4 25.28 -11.57 -19.51
CA LEU A 4 24.27 -11.24 -18.51
C LEU A 4 23.83 -9.79 -18.71
N LYS A 5 22.52 -9.56 -18.62
CA LYS A 5 21.89 -8.24 -18.79
C LYS A 5 22.52 -7.29 -17.76
N THR A 6 23.18 -6.24 -18.24
CA THR A 6 23.84 -5.24 -17.40
C THR A 6 22.84 -4.58 -16.45
N GLU A 7 23.30 -4.18 -15.26
CA GLU A 7 22.48 -3.40 -14.33
C GLU A 7 21.88 -2.19 -15.03
N ILE A 8 20.59 -1.95 -14.77
CA ILE A 8 19.85 -0.87 -15.41
C ILE A 8 20.23 0.42 -14.67
N ASP A 9 21.08 1.22 -15.29
CA ASP A 9 21.51 2.52 -14.77
C ASP A 9 20.36 3.52 -14.90
N PHE A 10 19.89 4.02 -13.75
CA PHE A 10 18.78 4.98 -13.65
C PHE A 10 19.32 6.36 -13.27
N PRO A 11 18.77 7.46 -13.84
CA PRO A 11 19.14 8.80 -13.40
C PRO A 11 18.83 8.99 -11.92
N ALA A 12 19.73 9.69 -11.21
CA ALA A 12 19.57 9.99 -9.79
C ALA A 12 18.24 10.70 -9.49
N ILE A 13 17.55 10.24 -8.45
CA ILE A 13 16.22 10.77 -8.09
C ILE A 13 16.34 12.19 -7.51
N ARG A 14 15.39 13.06 -7.88
CA ARG A 14 15.43 14.51 -7.59
C ARG A 14 14.28 15.02 -6.73
N ALA A 15 13.15 14.31 -6.76
CA ALA A 15 11.93 14.61 -6.05
C ALA A 15 11.07 13.34 -6.06
N CYS A 16 10.19 13.20 -5.08
CA CYS A 16 9.43 11.98 -4.93
C CYS A 16 8.19 12.15 -4.01
N ILE A 17 7.35 11.11 -3.94
CA ILE A 17 6.05 11.10 -3.27
C ILE A 17 5.99 9.92 -2.28
N PHE A 18 5.39 10.14 -1.11
CA PHE A 18 5.01 9.10 -0.15
C PHE A 18 3.49 9.02 -0.04
N ASP A 19 2.93 7.83 0.04
CA ASP A 19 1.67 7.63 0.77
C ASP A 19 1.90 7.85 2.29
N MET A 20 0.84 8.13 3.04
CA MET A 20 0.91 8.37 4.49
C MET A 20 0.43 7.14 5.26
N ASP A 21 -0.80 6.74 5.00
CA ASP A 21 -1.48 5.65 5.69
C ASP A 21 -0.90 4.30 5.24
N GLY A 22 -0.69 3.36 6.16
CA GLY A 22 -0.09 2.05 5.87
C GLY A 22 1.41 2.06 5.52
N LEU A 23 1.96 3.23 5.16
CA LEU A 23 3.36 3.40 4.75
C LEU A 23 4.24 4.13 5.77
N LEU A 24 3.86 5.35 6.16
CA LEU A 24 4.60 6.17 7.13
C LEU A 24 4.09 5.95 8.56
N ILE A 25 2.79 5.67 8.70
CA ILE A 25 2.10 5.46 9.98
C ILE A 25 1.21 4.21 9.96
N ASN A 26 1.07 3.55 11.10
CA ASN A 26 0.38 2.26 11.24
C ASN A 26 -1.16 2.34 11.25
N THR A 27 -1.75 3.31 10.55
CA THR A 27 -3.20 3.56 10.54
C THR A 27 -4.01 2.41 9.96
N GLU A 28 -3.49 1.73 8.93
CA GLU A 28 -4.09 0.51 8.37
C GLU A 28 -4.24 -0.63 9.41
N ASP A 29 -3.30 -0.76 10.36
CA ASP A 29 -3.40 -1.73 11.45
C ASP A 29 -4.43 -1.30 12.50
N ILE A 30 -4.52 0.00 12.77
CA ILE A 30 -5.53 0.57 13.66
C ILE A 30 -6.92 0.40 13.09
N ILE A 31 -7.12 0.70 11.79
CA ILE A 31 -8.37 0.48 11.06
C ILE A 31 -8.74 -1.01 11.12
N THR A 32 -7.80 -1.91 10.82
CA THR A 32 -8.01 -3.36 10.91
C THR A 32 -8.39 -3.81 12.32
N LEU A 33 -7.77 -3.25 13.36
CA LEU A 33 -8.08 -3.53 14.77
C LEU A 33 -9.49 -3.05 15.14
N SER A 34 -9.82 -1.77 14.89
CA SER A 34 -11.13 -1.17 15.19
C SER A 34 -12.26 -1.91 14.49
N LEU A 35 -12.08 -2.28 13.21
CA LEU A 35 -13.03 -3.09 12.46
C LEU A 35 -13.20 -4.46 13.10
N ASN A 36 -12.10 -5.17 13.40
CA ASN A 36 -12.17 -6.52 13.99
C ASN A 36 -12.90 -6.54 15.35
N GLN A 37 -12.74 -5.51 16.19
CA GLN A 37 -13.50 -5.37 17.44
C GLN A 37 -15.01 -5.23 17.18
N LEU A 38 -15.39 -4.43 16.17
CA LEU A 38 -16.79 -4.25 15.77
C LEU A 38 -17.38 -5.53 15.14
N LEU A 39 -16.59 -6.27 14.35
CA LEU A 39 -16.96 -7.59 13.81
C LEU A 39 -17.21 -8.61 14.93
N GLU A 40 -16.31 -8.67 15.91
CA GLU A 40 -16.41 -9.56 17.07
C GLU A 40 -17.67 -9.26 17.90
N LYS A 41 -17.98 -7.98 18.14
CA LYS A 41 -19.22 -7.53 18.80
C LYS A 41 -20.51 -8.05 18.13
N TYR A 42 -20.50 -8.21 16.81
CA TYR A 42 -21.63 -8.73 16.03
C TYR A 42 -21.53 -10.22 15.66
N GLY A 43 -20.58 -10.96 16.27
CA GLY A 43 -20.41 -12.39 16.00
C GLY A 43 -19.99 -12.70 14.56
N ARG A 44 -19.19 -11.82 13.96
CA ARG A 44 -18.62 -11.97 12.61
C ARG A 44 -17.14 -12.34 12.66
N PRO A 45 -16.64 -13.08 11.65
CA PRO A 45 -15.22 -13.41 11.58
C PRO A 45 -14.38 -12.14 11.41
N ARG A 46 -13.10 -12.22 11.78
CA ARG A 46 -12.12 -11.17 11.52
C ARG A 46 -11.92 -10.96 10.01
N LEU A 47 -11.45 -9.78 9.64
CA LEU A 47 -10.96 -9.45 8.30
C LEU A 47 -9.94 -10.50 7.83
N THR A 48 -10.13 -10.99 6.61
CA THR A 48 -9.14 -11.83 5.93
C THR A 48 -8.20 -10.96 5.09
N SER A 49 -6.99 -11.45 4.81
CA SER A 49 -6.03 -10.82 3.90
C SER A 49 -6.66 -10.40 2.57
N SER A 50 -7.47 -11.27 1.98
CA SER A 50 -8.13 -11.03 0.69
C SER A 50 -9.16 -9.90 0.74
N ILE A 51 -9.84 -9.70 1.88
CA ILE A 51 -10.73 -8.56 2.06
C ILE A 51 -9.92 -7.30 2.35
N ARG A 52 -8.88 -7.35 3.19
CA ARG A 52 -7.98 -6.20 3.44
C ARG A 52 -7.37 -5.68 2.14
N ALA A 53 -6.90 -6.57 1.26
CA ALA A 53 -6.35 -6.23 -0.05
C ALA A 53 -7.37 -5.53 -1.01
N LEU A 54 -8.68 -5.75 -0.82
CA LEU A 54 -9.73 -5.05 -1.58
C LEU A 54 -10.12 -3.68 -0.97
N LEU A 55 -9.73 -3.42 0.27
CA LEU A 55 -10.05 -2.18 1.00
C LEU A 55 -8.91 -1.15 0.94
N MET A 56 -7.65 -1.60 0.86
CA MET A 56 -6.46 -0.75 0.80
C MET A 56 -6.44 0.12 -0.47
N GLY A 57 -6.05 1.40 -0.32
CA GLY A 57 -5.97 2.37 -1.42
C GLY A 57 -7.32 2.83 -1.99
N VAL A 58 -8.45 2.45 -1.38
CA VAL A 58 -9.80 2.85 -1.80
C VAL A 58 -10.43 3.74 -0.72
N PRO A 59 -10.72 5.03 -1.01
CA PRO A 59 -11.36 5.93 -0.05
C PRO A 59 -12.72 5.40 0.44
N ASP A 60 -12.97 5.51 1.75
CA ASP A 60 -14.19 5.05 2.43
C ASP A 60 -14.59 3.58 2.14
N SER A 61 -13.64 2.72 1.75
CA SER A 61 -13.90 1.34 1.29
C SER A 61 -14.70 0.47 2.25
N THR A 62 -14.53 0.69 3.56
CA THR A 62 -15.26 -0.02 4.63
C THR A 62 -16.75 0.32 4.68
N ASN A 63 -17.18 1.45 4.11
CA ASN A 63 -18.59 1.83 3.96
C ASN A 63 -19.18 1.39 2.61
N GLY A 64 -18.37 0.80 1.72
CA GLY A 64 -18.77 0.35 0.40
C GLY A 64 -19.52 -0.99 0.40
N ASP A 65 -20.30 -1.22 -0.66
CA ASP A 65 -21.11 -2.43 -0.82
C ASP A 65 -20.28 -3.73 -0.78
N VAL A 66 -19.01 -3.70 -1.22
CA VAL A 66 -18.11 -4.87 -1.17
C VAL A 66 -17.93 -5.36 0.27
N PHE A 67 -17.63 -4.46 1.20
CA PHE A 67 -17.47 -4.80 2.62
C PHE A 67 -18.80 -5.26 3.21
N HIS A 68 -19.88 -4.48 3.02
CA HIS A 68 -21.19 -4.76 3.59
C HIS A 68 -21.81 -6.08 3.10
N ASN A 69 -21.63 -6.43 1.82
CA ASN A 69 -22.08 -7.69 1.25
C ASN A 69 -21.27 -8.91 1.72
N TRP A 70 -19.99 -8.74 2.04
CA TRP A 70 -19.17 -9.79 2.66
C TRP A 70 -19.59 -10.02 4.11
N VAL A 71 -19.63 -8.95 4.91
CA VAL A 71 -19.82 -9.05 6.36
C VAL A 71 -21.27 -9.33 6.78
N LYS A 72 -22.26 -8.82 6.04
CA LYS A 72 -23.70 -8.99 6.31
C LYS A 72 -24.07 -8.71 7.76
N LEU A 73 -23.64 -7.58 8.32
CA LEU A 73 -23.92 -7.21 9.71
C LEU A 73 -25.43 -7.03 9.96
N PRO A 74 -25.95 -7.36 11.15
CA PRO A 74 -27.37 -7.21 11.50
C PRO A 74 -27.72 -5.76 11.91
N ILE A 75 -27.11 -4.77 11.26
CA ILE A 75 -27.27 -3.33 11.51
C ILE A 75 -27.26 -2.54 10.19
N SER A 76 -27.79 -1.32 10.18
CA SER A 76 -27.74 -0.45 9.00
C SER A 76 -26.31 0.05 8.72
N HIS A 77 -26.04 0.44 7.47
CA HIS A 77 -24.76 1.06 7.09
C HIS A 77 -24.51 2.34 7.89
N GLU A 78 -25.56 3.14 8.17
CA GLU A 78 -25.48 4.33 9.02
C GLU A 78 -25.06 4.00 10.47
N GLN A 79 -25.64 2.95 11.06
CA GLN A 79 -25.24 2.50 12.39
C GLN A 79 -23.80 1.99 12.39
N PHE A 80 -23.40 1.22 11.37
CA PHE A 80 -22.03 0.75 11.21
C PHE A 80 -21.04 1.92 11.10
N ALA A 81 -21.29 2.88 10.21
CA ALA A 81 -20.43 4.06 10.03
C ALA A 81 -20.27 4.86 11.32
N ARG A 82 -21.36 5.04 12.09
CA ARG A 82 -21.33 5.72 13.40
C ARG A 82 -20.49 4.97 14.44
N GLU A 83 -20.66 3.65 14.54
CA GLU A 83 -19.94 2.84 15.54
C GLU A 83 -18.47 2.62 15.15
N SER A 84 -18.19 2.39 13.86
CA SER A 84 -16.84 2.30 13.31
C SER A 84 -16.06 3.60 13.54
N LYS A 85 -16.66 4.75 13.24
CA LYS A 85 -16.06 6.07 13.48
C LYS A 85 -15.74 6.34 14.95
N GLU A 86 -16.62 5.94 15.87
CA GLU A 86 -16.35 6.09 17.30
C GLU A 86 -15.24 5.15 17.78
N GLN A 87 -15.19 3.91 17.28
CA GLN A 87 -14.12 2.97 17.61
C GLN A 87 -12.76 3.48 17.09
N MET A 88 -12.70 3.93 15.84
CA MET A 88 -11.52 4.59 15.28
C MET A 88 -11.10 5.80 16.12
N ARG A 89 -12.04 6.66 16.55
CA ARG A 89 -11.74 7.83 17.41
C ARG A 89 -11.06 7.45 18.74
N LEU A 90 -11.31 6.24 19.26
CA LEU A 90 -10.68 5.71 20.47
C LEU A 90 -9.31 5.09 20.19
N ASP A 91 -9.13 4.42 19.06
CA ASP A 91 -7.91 3.68 18.74
C ASP A 91 -6.81 4.54 18.06
N PHE A 92 -7.18 5.51 17.22
CA PHE A 92 -6.25 6.39 16.48
C PHE A 92 -5.23 7.17 17.34
N PRO A 93 -5.51 7.58 18.59
CA PRO A 93 -4.48 8.15 19.48
C PRO A 93 -3.27 7.23 19.76
N ASN A 94 -3.36 5.93 19.44
CA ASN A 94 -2.26 4.97 19.53
C ASN A 94 -1.41 4.86 18.24
N CYS A 95 -1.67 5.71 17.25
CA CYS A 95 -0.95 5.76 15.98
C CYS A 95 0.54 6.06 16.18
N LYS A 96 1.38 5.37 15.42
CA LYS A 96 2.85 5.40 15.51
C LYS A 96 3.48 5.40 14.11
N PRO A 97 4.66 6.02 13.96
CA PRO A 97 5.49 5.83 12.77
C PRO A 97 5.82 4.35 12.55
N LEU A 98 5.85 3.94 11.29
CA LEU A 98 6.29 2.60 10.90
C LEU A 98 7.84 2.50 10.88
N PRO A 99 8.42 1.28 11.00
CA PRO A 99 9.86 1.08 10.99
C PRO A 99 10.53 1.72 9.75
N GLY A 100 11.54 2.54 9.99
CA GLY A 100 12.25 3.32 8.97
C GLY A 100 11.59 4.64 8.55
N ALA A 101 10.33 4.93 8.90
CA ALA A 101 9.62 6.14 8.43
C ALA A 101 10.33 7.46 8.79
N GLU A 102 10.76 7.63 10.05
CA GLU A 102 11.48 8.85 10.48
C GLU A 102 12.86 8.99 9.78
N LYS A 103 13.57 7.86 9.61
CA LYS A 103 14.86 7.79 8.94
C LYS A 103 14.74 8.10 7.44
N ILE A 104 13.62 7.71 6.83
CA ILE A 104 13.40 7.94 5.41
C ILE A 104 12.91 9.36 5.15
N LEU A 105 12.03 9.91 5.99
CA LEU A 105 11.59 11.31 5.90
C LEU A 105 12.73 12.32 6.13
N SER A 106 13.76 11.95 6.89
CA SER A 106 14.96 12.80 7.07
C SER A 106 15.92 12.79 5.88
N ASN A 107 15.77 11.87 4.91
CA ASN A 107 16.73 11.66 3.82
C ASN A 107 16.14 11.59 2.40
N LEU A 108 14.84 11.35 2.22
CA LEU A 108 14.24 10.83 0.97
C LEU A 108 12.82 11.31 0.68
N SER A 109 12.21 10.80 -0.40
CA SER A 109 10.77 10.97 -0.63
C SER A 109 9.93 9.87 -1.32
N LEU A 110 10.39 8.64 -1.68
CA LEU A 110 9.75 7.83 -2.76
C LEU A 110 9.15 6.44 -2.43
N PHE A 111 7.96 6.36 -1.84
CA PHE A 111 7.35 5.05 -1.53
C PHE A 111 5.82 5.03 -1.62
N GLU A 112 5.26 3.85 -1.90
CA GLU A 112 3.83 3.56 -1.96
C GLU A 112 3.59 2.21 -1.26
N ASP A 113 2.50 1.99 -0.53
CA ASP A 113 2.14 0.69 0.06
C ASP A 113 1.06 -0.06 -0.75
N SER A 114 0.14 0.68 -1.36
CA SER A 114 -1.01 0.17 -2.12
C SER A 114 -0.69 -0.09 -3.59
N VAL A 115 -1.37 -1.07 -4.20
CA VAL A 115 -1.26 -1.35 -5.64
C VAL A 115 -1.73 -0.15 -6.47
N ALA A 116 -2.74 0.58 -6.01
CA ALA A 116 -3.24 1.78 -6.67
C ALA A 116 -2.17 2.89 -6.74
N GLY A 117 -1.45 3.12 -5.64
CA GLY A 117 -0.31 4.04 -5.57
C GLY A 117 0.83 3.63 -6.52
N VAL A 118 1.21 2.36 -6.51
CA VAL A 118 2.22 1.82 -7.45
C VAL A 118 1.80 2.02 -8.91
N GLU A 119 0.56 1.67 -9.28
CA GLU A 119 0.08 1.89 -10.66
C GLU A 119 0.05 3.38 -11.04
N ALA A 120 -0.28 4.27 -10.10
CA ALA A 120 -0.27 5.71 -10.33
C ALA A 120 1.16 6.25 -10.57
N GLY A 121 2.11 5.91 -9.68
CA GLY A 121 3.51 6.30 -9.85
C GLY A 121 4.12 5.76 -11.15
N ARG A 122 3.78 4.52 -11.53
CA ARG A 122 4.28 3.89 -12.77
C ARG A 122 3.73 4.55 -14.02
N ARG A 123 2.44 4.93 -14.06
CA ARG A 123 1.88 5.74 -15.17
C ARG A 123 2.47 7.15 -15.23
N ALA A 124 2.85 7.74 -14.09
CA ALA A 124 3.57 9.02 -14.05
C ALA A 124 5.03 8.94 -14.54
N GLY A 125 5.50 7.77 -14.99
CA GLY A 125 6.89 7.54 -15.40
C GLY A 125 7.87 7.53 -14.23
N MET A 126 7.38 7.45 -12.99
CA MET A 126 8.21 7.45 -11.80
C MET A 126 8.75 6.05 -11.49
N ARG A 127 9.92 6.01 -10.87
CA ARG A 127 10.44 4.82 -10.20
C ARG A 127 9.72 4.69 -8.85
N VAL A 128 9.30 3.51 -8.41
CA VAL A 128 8.49 3.35 -7.19
C VAL A 128 9.10 2.29 -6.26
N GLY A 129 9.27 2.63 -4.97
CA GLY A 129 9.49 1.65 -3.91
C GLY A 129 8.16 1.18 -3.35
N TRP A 130 7.78 -0.07 -3.60
CA TRP A 130 6.55 -0.66 -3.08
C TRP A 130 6.81 -1.31 -1.72
N VAL A 131 6.07 -0.89 -0.68
CA VAL A 131 6.21 -1.38 0.69
C VAL A 131 4.92 -2.08 1.11
N LEU A 132 4.76 -3.32 0.64
CA LEU A 132 3.52 -4.06 0.82
C LEU A 132 3.32 -4.50 2.27
N HIS A 133 2.14 -4.23 2.85
CA HIS A 133 1.80 -4.68 4.19
C HIS A 133 1.90 -6.22 4.34
N PRO A 134 2.57 -6.76 5.39
CA PRO A 134 2.80 -8.19 5.58
C PRO A 134 1.59 -9.11 5.36
N ASP A 135 0.43 -8.76 5.93
CA ASP A 135 -0.79 -9.57 5.85
C ASP A 135 -1.29 -9.87 4.43
N VAL A 136 -0.99 -8.99 3.45
CA VAL A 136 -1.49 -9.10 2.07
C VAL A 136 -0.43 -9.59 1.07
N VAL A 137 0.79 -9.87 1.52
CA VAL A 137 1.90 -10.33 0.65
C VAL A 137 1.54 -11.59 -0.14
N VAL A 138 0.80 -12.53 0.48
CA VAL A 138 0.38 -13.79 -0.16
C VAL A 138 -0.62 -13.54 -1.30
N GLU A 139 -1.54 -12.57 -1.15
CA GLU A 139 -2.58 -12.26 -2.15
C GLU A 139 -1.97 -11.77 -3.47
N TYR A 140 -0.85 -11.03 -3.38
CA TYR A 140 -0.15 -10.48 -4.54
C TYR A 140 1.02 -11.32 -5.04
N GLN A 141 1.42 -12.39 -4.34
CA GLN A 141 2.60 -13.19 -4.69
C GLN A 141 2.58 -13.71 -6.13
N ALA A 142 1.42 -14.16 -6.63
CA ALA A 142 1.26 -14.66 -8.01
C ALA A 142 1.25 -13.55 -9.08
N ARG A 143 1.06 -12.28 -8.68
CA ARG A 143 0.90 -11.11 -9.56
C ARG A 143 1.96 -10.03 -9.31
N HIS A 144 3.00 -10.37 -8.55
CA HIS A 144 3.99 -9.44 -8.03
C HIS A 144 4.69 -8.63 -9.13
N GLU A 145 5.01 -9.29 -10.24
CA GLU A 145 5.63 -8.64 -11.40
C GLU A 145 4.64 -7.81 -12.23
N ASP A 146 3.35 -8.19 -12.25
CA ASP A 146 2.31 -7.37 -12.90
C ASP A 146 2.07 -6.07 -12.11
N VAL A 147 2.06 -6.13 -10.77
CA VAL A 147 1.99 -4.93 -9.92
C VAL A 147 3.19 -4.02 -10.17
N ARG A 148 4.41 -4.57 -10.18
CA ARG A 148 5.64 -3.81 -10.46
C ARG A 148 5.68 -3.21 -11.88
N ALA A 149 5.04 -3.85 -12.85
CA ALA A 149 4.84 -3.31 -14.20
C ALA A 149 3.70 -2.27 -14.27
N GLY A 150 2.85 -2.19 -13.24
CA GLY A 150 1.61 -1.40 -13.26
C GLY A 150 0.53 -1.97 -14.19
N ARG A 151 0.53 -3.29 -14.40
CA ARG A 151 -0.26 -4.03 -15.39
C ARG A 151 -1.35 -4.91 -14.76
N THR A 152 -1.83 -4.61 -13.55
CA THR A 152 -2.77 -5.51 -12.87
C THR A 152 -4.17 -5.44 -13.48
N GLY A 153 -4.59 -4.28 -13.99
CA GLY A 153 -5.96 -4.06 -14.45
C GLY A 153 -7.01 -4.23 -13.34
N MET A 154 -6.61 -4.13 -12.06
CA MET A 154 -7.54 -4.17 -10.92
C MET A 154 -8.36 -2.89 -10.76
N PHE A 155 -7.93 -1.80 -11.39
CA PHE A 155 -8.55 -0.50 -11.30
C PHE A 155 -8.81 0.06 -12.71
N GLU A 156 -10.03 0.54 -12.98
CA GLU A 156 -10.36 1.24 -14.23
C GLU A 156 -9.77 2.66 -14.20
N ILE A 157 -8.53 2.83 -14.68
CA ILE A 157 -7.82 4.11 -14.61
C ILE A 157 -7.41 4.60 -16.01
N GLY A 158 -8.36 5.27 -16.68
CA GLY A 158 -8.11 6.18 -17.80
C GLY A 158 -7.50 5.56 -19.07
N ASP A 159 -6.96 6.42 -19.94
CA ASP A 159 -6.42 6.02 -21.24
C ASP A 159 -5.13 5.19 -21.12
N ASN A 160 -5.07 4.10 -21.90
CA ASN A 160 -4.04 3.05 -21.85
C ASN A 160 -2.66 3.47 -22.42
N TRP A 161 -1.99 4.48 -21.85
CA TRP A 161 -0.71 4.96 -22.37
C TRP A 161 0.30 5.47 -21.33
N PRO A 162 1.52 4.90 -21.25
CA PRO A 162 1.90 3.51 -21.48
C PRO A 162 2.17 2.78 -20.15
N LEU A 163 1.91 1.47 -20.11
CA LEU A 163 2.17 0.63 -18.93
C LEU A 163 3.64 0.18 -18.90
N GLY A 164 4.30 0.23 -17.75
CA GLY A 164 5.71 -0.18 -17.58
C GLY A 164 5.93 -1.67 -17.85
N ASP A 165 7.16 -2.07 -18.15
CA ASP A 165 7.45 -3.45 -18.58
C ASP A 165 7.80 -4.39 -17.41
N ILE A 166 7.43 -5.66 -17.54
CA ILE A 166 7.78 -6.70 -16.57
C ILE A 166 9.30 -6.86 -16.53
N ASN A 167 9.88 -6.81 -15.32
CA ASN A 167 11.33 -6.79 -15.07
C ASN A 167 12.10 -5.60 -15.71
N ASP A 168 11.47 -4.42 -15.86
CA ASP A 168 12.14 -3.20 -16.32
C ASP A 168 12.96 -2.45 -15.24
N GLY A 169 12.83 -2.85 -13.97
CA GLY A 169 13.55 -2.27 -12.83
C GLY A 169 12.98 -0.96 -12.28
N PHE A 170 11.90 -0.41 -12.86
CA PHE A 170 11.29 0.83 -12.39
C PHE A 170 10.48 0.67 -11.08
N ALA A 171 10.12 -0.54 -10.69
CA ALA A 171 9.55 -0.81 -9.36
C ALA A 171 10.32 -1.92 -8.65
N GLU A 172 10.44 -1.81 -7.33
CA GLU A 172 10.90 -2.88 -6.45
C GLU A 172 9.97 -3.03 -5.25
N SER A 173 9.97 -4.22 -4.65
CA SER A 173 9.23 -4.49 -3.42
C SER A 173 10.24 -4.65 -2.27
N ILE A 174 10.00 -3.95 -1.16
CA ILE A 174 10.78 -4.07 0.09
C ILE A 174 9.81 -4.31 1.25
N SER A 175 10.25 -5.04 2.27
CA SER A 175 9.34 -5.44 3.37
C SER A 175 9.11 -4.37 4.44
N ASN A 176 9.91 -3.29 4.43
CA ASN A 176 9.80 -2.10 5.28
C ASN A 176 10.82 -1.03 4.81
N LEU A 177 10.69 0.19 5.33
CA LEU A 177 11.51 1.34 4.94
C LEU A 177 12.97 1.25 5.45
N ASP A 178 13.25 0.45 6.49
CA ASP A 178 14.63 0.22 6.97
C ASP A 178 15.49 -0.57 5.98
N GLN A 179 14.87 -1.34 5.07
CA GLN A 179 15.55 -2.12 4.02
C GLN A 179 15.84 -1.34 2.74
N PHE A 180 15.50 -0.05 2.67
CA PHE A 180 15.72 0.73 1.45
C PHE A 180 17.22 0.93 1.13
N ASN A 181 17.59 0.71 -0.12
CA ASN A 181 18.96 0.90 -0.62
C ASN A 181 19.13 2.28 -1.26
N TYR A 182 19.56 3.25 -0.47
CA TYR A 182 19.77 4.65 -0.87
C TYR A 182 20.76 4.80 -2.05
N GLU A 183 21.84 4.02 -2.06
CA GLU A 183 22.89 4.06 -3.10
C GLU A 183 22.34 3.65 -4.47
N LYS A 184 21.48 2.62 -4.53
CA LYS A 184 20.80 2.13 -5.75
C LYS A 184 19.88 3.18 -6.41
N TYR A 185 19.59 4.27 -5.72
CA TYR A 185 18.76 5.37 -6.21
C TYR A 185 19.55 6.67 -6.42
N GLY A 186 20.87 6.64 -6.19
CA GLY A 186 21.77 7.78 -6.33
C GLY A 186 21.55 8.83 -5.24
N ILE A 187 21.18 8.42 -4.02
CA ILE A 187 20.77 9.34 -2.95
C ILE A 187 21.74 9.29 -1.77
N GLU A 188 22.38 10.43 -1.51
CA GLU A 188 23.30 10.63 -0.41
C GLU A 188 22.52 10.98 0.87
N CYS A 189 22.55 10.08 1.87
CA CYS A 189 22.03 10.38 3.20
C CYS A 189 22.83 11.53 3.82
N ARG A 190 22.13 12.47 4.46
CA ARG A 190 22.78 13.50 5.28
C ARG A 190 22.96 12.96 6.69
N THR A 191 24.21 12.95 7.15
CA THR A 191 24.60 12.62 8.53
C THR A 191 24.43 13.80 9.49
#